data_AF-A0A9X2FFM2-F1
#
_entry.id   AF-A0A9X2FFM2-F1
#
_cell.length_a   1.000
_cell.length_b   1.000
_cell.length_c   1.000
_cell.angle_alpha   90.00
_cell.angle_beta   90.00
_cell.angle_gamma   90.00
#
_symmetry.space_group_name_H-M   'P 1'
#
loop_
_entity.id
_entity.type
_entity.pdbx_description
1 polymer ?
#
loop_
_entity_poly.entity_id
_entity_poly.type
_entity_poly.pdbx_seq_one_letter_code
_entity_poly.pdbx_strand_id
1 'polypeptide(L)'
;MITAARFTAKLAALALLAIPHVAWSQTRTDWIGPEGAEASWTEGASGAGEGSNWQSVGGENFQPDRTFGGVGEYASISNGGIAMIDGADATPVSPAAIRLGEDGGSAGTLVIRNGGSIVVQEASGGQGDGRLANGGAGSGTLVLRDDLGSVSLQQYSQTASSTLVTQLGSAGSFGNPVQVSETIDVNGTLRVEATPSSGFTANTGDSWTIISGAPVSGEFDQILSDPSLLSNPGQAFAVSTANNAVTLSVEQRLVLEVDRFTGATRLMNPAGHSTDVSLINYTLSSGVTPLVSSDANWHSFTDDGAKAGWFEANPTAQNLSELNPEGELTLSSGDEHDFGTPLAADTSAPLGVNRVEVNNVSFNYQLPSGNYVSAAVVPVGRINDLVLVIDPDTGAGTIQNQSAQSLELISYTIGSDAGSLLPGFSGSGLSDWFVANPTATNLSELNTADPLLAGVGDEISLGTVWDTSAGFGDSLSFNYQTPDGSYLTGTVDFGELAEVPTTLVGDYNGDGEVDIADYTVWRNTLGATVAAGAGADGDGSGMIDAGDYQAWKTNFGTSLAASAIGNVSNQAVPEPTAVILALAALTGLSIVRQHQGGVRAAV
;
A
#
# COMPACT_ATOMS: atom_id res chain seq x y z
N MET A 1 -89.38 39.06 -20.70
CA MET A 1 -88.68 38.16 -21.64
C MET A 1 -87.61 38.98 -22.34
N ILE A 2 -86.37 38.52 -22.21
CA ILE A 2 -85.15 39.29 -22.44
C ILE A 2 -84.73 39.23 -23.91
N THR A 3 -84.39 40.39 -24.47
CA THR A 3 -83.86 40.59 -25.82
C THR A 3 -82.33 40.68 -25.74
N ALA A 4 -81.60 39.97 -26.60
CA ALA A 4 -80.18 40.26 -26.86
C ALA A 4 -79.76 39.77 -28.25
N ALA A 5 -79.53 40.72 -29.15
CA ALA A 5 -78.84 40.52 -30.43
C ALA A 5 -77.32 40.57 -30.19
N ARG A 6 -76.58 39.60 -30.74
CA ARG A 6 -75.11 39.55 -30.68
C ARG A 6 -74.51 40.35 -31.84
N PHE A 7 -73.65 41.31 -31.51
CA PHE A 7 -72.77 42.01 -32.45
C PHE A 7 -71.36 41.39 -32.39
N THR A 8 -70.80 41.12 -33.56
CA THR A 8 -69.42 40.67 -33.76
C THR A 8 -68.52 41.90 -33.90
N ALA A 9 -67.42 41.97 -33.15
CA ALA A 9 -66.34 42.95 -33.38
C ALA A 9 -64.98 42.23 -33.34
N LYS A 10 -64.24 42.36 -34.45
CA LYS A 10 -62.88 41.85 -34.64
C LYS A 10 -61.91 42.63 -33.74
N LEU A 11 -61.12 41.91 -32.94
CA LEU A 11 -59.99 42.47 -32.21
C LEU A 11 -58.79 42.61 -33.16
N ALA A 12 -58.25 43.83 -33.28
CA ALA A 12 -57.00 44.10 -33.97
C ALA A 12 -55.81 43.70 -33.07
N ALA A 13 -54.83 43.00 -33.65
CA ALA A 13 -53.59 42.66 -32.97
C ALA A 13 -52.72 43.92 -32.78
N LEU A 14 -52.41 44.24 -31.52
CA LEU A 14 -51.43 45.26 -31.16
C LEU A 14 -50.07 44.56 -31.07
N ALA A 15 -49.17 44.85 -32.02
CA ALA A 15 -47.78 44.41 -31.96
C ALA A 15 -47.08 45.14 -30.80
N LEU A 16 -46.87 44.44 -29.68
CA LEU A 16 -45.90 44.87 -28.67
C LEU A 16 -44.51 44.66 -29.26
N LEU A 17 -43.72 45.74 -29.39
CA LEU A 17 -42.29 45.63 -29.67
C LEU A 17 -41.65 44.75 -28.57
N ALA A 18 -41.17 43.58 -28.95
CA ALA A 18 -40.20 42.85 -28.14
C ALA A 18 -38.92 43.66 -28.14
N ILE A 19 -38.61 44.31 -27.01
CA ILE A 19 -37.24 44.74 -26.72
C ILE A 19 -36.43 43.44 -26.64
N PRO A 20 -35.33 43.27 -27.41
CA PRO A 20 -34.47 42.13 -27.20
C PRO A 20 -33.92 42.22 -25.78
N HIS A 21 -34.31 41.29 -24.91
CA HIS A 21 -33.55 41.02 -23.71
C HIS A 21 -32.19 40.52 -24.19
N VAL A 22 -31.18 41.39 -24.12
CA VAL A 22 -29.78 40.96 -24.19
C VAL A 22 -29.64 39.90 -23.10
N ALA A 23 -29.33 38.66 -23.47
CA ALA A 23 -28.96 37.64 -22.51
C ALA A 23 -27.62 38.07 -21.92
N TRP A 24 -27.62 38.48 -20.66
CA TRP A 24 -26.39 38.78 -19.93
C TRP A 24 -25.85 37.44 -19.45
N SER A 25 -24.75 36.95 -20.04
CA SER A 25 -24.04 35.76 -19.54
C SER A 25 -23.63 35.97 -18.08
N GLN A 26 -23.46 34.90 -17.30
CA GLN A 26 -22.84 35.01 -15.98
C GLN A 26 -21.51 35.76 -16.07
N THR A 27 -21.20 36.53 -15.04
CA THR A 27 -19.93 37.21 -14.94
C THR A 27 -18.90 36.27 -14.32
N ARG A 28 -17.79 36.03 -15.03
CA ARG A 28 -16.64 35.28 -14.52
C ARG A 28 -15.87 36.13 -13.51
N THR A 29 -15.52 35.52 -12.39
CA THR A 29 -14.59 36.09 -11.40
C THR A 29 -13.46 35.10 -11.19
N ASP A 30 -12.24 35.51 -11.53
CA ASP A 30 -11.05 34.68 -11.51
C ASP A 30 -10.33 34.73 -10.16
N TRP A 31 -9.88 33.57 -9.71
CA TRP A 31 -8.96 33.47 -8.60
C TRP A 31 -7.59 34.01 -9.00
N ILE A 32 -7.07 34.92 -8.19
CA ILE A 32 -5.75 35.54 -8.34
C ILE A 32 -4.84 35.24 -7.14
N GLY A 33 -5.25 34.32 -6.26
CA GLY A 33 -4.38 33.83 -5.18
C GLY A 33 -3.13 33.12 -5.73
N PRO A 34 -2.07 33.00 -4.90
CA PRO A 34 -0.78 32.47 -5.33
C PRO A 34 -0.90 31.02 -5.85
N GLU A 35 -0.14 30.73 -6.91
CA GLU A 35 -0.01 29.37 -7.44
C GLU A 35 0.66 28.46 -6.40
N GLY A 36 0.10 27.25 -6.21
CA GLY A 36 0.67 26.24 -5.32
C GLY A 36 0.58 26.52 -3.81
N ALA A 37 -0.03 27.61 -3.37
CA ALA A 37 -0.20 27.93 -1.95
C ALA A 37 -1.68 28.15 -1.59
N GLU A 38 -2.08 27.63 -0.43
CA GLU A 38 -3.42 27.85 0.12
C GLU A 38 -3.64 29.34 0.43
N ALA A 39 -4.74 29.88 -0.06
CA ALA A 39 -5.23 31.19 0.36
C ALA A 39 -6.74 31.16 0.64
N SER A 40 -7.15 31.93 1.65
CA SER A 40 -8.51 31.91 2.17
C SER A 40 -9.54 32.47 1.18
N TRP A 41 -10.69 31.80 1.13
CA TRP A 41 -11.95 32.24 0.53
C TRP A 41 -13.03 32.24 1.62
N THR A 42 -13.15 33.37 2.34
CA THR A 42 -14.13 33.59 3.42
C THR A 42 -15.03 34.76 3.07
N GLU A 43 -16.30 34.75 3.48
CA GLU A 43 -17.24 35.84 3.20
C GLU A 43 -17.05 37.00 4.20
N GLY A 44 -16.92 38.24 3.71
CA GLY A 44 -17.14 39.45 4.51
C GLY A 44 -16.05 39.84 5.52
N ALA A 45 -15.09 40.66 5.09
CA ALA A 45 -14.69 41.81 5.91
C ALA A 45 -15.41 43.04 5.36
N SER A 46 -16.62 43.34 5.87
CA SER A 46 -17.31 44.59 5.57
C SER A 46 -16.46 45.76 6.07
N GLY A 47 -15.64 46.32 5.18
CA GLY A 47 -14.67 47.37 5.48
C GLY A 47 -13.26 47.03 4.99
N ALA A 48 -12.92 47.51 3.79
CA ALA A 48 -11.56 47.62 3.26
C ALA A 48 -10.77 46.31 3.01
N GLY A 49 -11.44 45.21 2.65
CA GLY A 49 -10.78 43.94 2.33
C GLY A 49 -11.63 42.95 1.51
N GLU A 50 -12.55 43.43 0.68
CA GLU A 50 -13.38 42.59 -0.20
C GLU A 50 -12.48 41.90 -1.25
N GLY A 51 -12.37 40.57 -1.20
CA GLY A 51 -11.84 39.73 -2.28
C GLY A 51 -10.39 39.95 -2.71
N SER A 52 -9.39 39.95 -1.80
CA SER A 52 -7.97 40.11 -2.21
C SER A 52 -7.47 39.07 -3.22
N ASN A 53 -8.14 37.91 -3.28
CA ASN A 53 -7.78 36.77 -4.11
C ASN A 53 -8.73 36.58 -5.30
N TRP A 54 -9.64 37.53 -5.58
CA TRP A 54 -10.61 37.44 -6.66
C TRP A 54 -10.59 38.69 -7.53
N GLN A 55 -10.67 38.52 -8.84
CA GLN A 55 -10.72 39.61 -9.82
C GLN A 55 -11.80 39.34 -10.87
N SER A 56 -12.72 40.29 -11.04
CA SER A 56 -13.71 40.22 -12.13
C SER A 56 -13.08 40.56 -13.48
N VAL A 57 -13.72 40.15 -14.58
CA VAL A 57 -13.31 40.48 -15.96
C VAL A 57 -13.31 42.01 -16.25
N GLY A 58 -13.74 42.86 -15.30
CA GLY A 58 -13.67 44.32 -15.35
C GLY A 58 -12.56 44.97 -14.49
N GLY A 59 -11.78 44.19 -13.74
CA GLY A 59 -10.66 44.67 -12.91
C GLY A 59 -11.05 45.14 -11.51
N GLU A 60 -12.27 44.86 -11.06
CA GLU A 60 -12.71 45.15 -9.69
C GLU A 60 -12.54 43.90 -8.80
N ASN A 61 -12.07 44.09 -7.57
CA ASN A 61 -11.87 43.01 -6.60
C ASN A 61 -13.17 42.73 -5.85
N PHE A 62 -13.89 41.70 -6.29
CA PHE A 62 -15.12 41.24 -5.65
C PHE A 62 -15.09 39.72 -5.52
N GLN A 63 -15.70 39.22 -4.45
CA GLN A 63 -15.91 37.79 -4.29
C GLN A 63 -17.11 37.35 -5.13
N PRO A 64 -17.06 36.17 -5.77
CA PRO A 64 -18.18 35.69 -6.56
C PRO A 64 -19.45 35.50 -5.69
N ASP A 65 -20.53 36.21 -6.03
CA ASP A 65 -21.83 36.12 -5.36
C ASP A 65 -22.97 35.89 -6.38
N ARG A 66 -23.89 34.98 -6.03
CA ARG A 66 -25.10 34.72 -6.80
C ARG A 66 -26.09 35.88 -6.83
N THR A 67 -26.07 36.79 -5.84
CA THR A 67 -27.08 37.86 -5.74
C THR A 67 -26.71 39.12 -6.50
N PHE A 68 -25.43 39.29 -6.84
CA PHE A 68 -24.93 40.46 -7.54
C PHE A 68 -25.23 40.42 -9.05
N GLY A 69 -25.46 41.60 -9.65
CA GLY A 69 -25.59 41.77 -11.10
C GLY A 69 -26.84 41.18 -11.78
N GLY A 70 -27.78 40.56 -11.03
CA GLY A 70 -29.05 40.02 -11.56
C GLY A 70 -28.91 38.74 -12.40
N VAL A 71 -27.68 38.32 -12.73
CA VAL A 71 -27.35 37.07 -13.43
C VAL A 71 -26.43 36.14 -12.65
N GLY A 72 -25.88 36.62 -11.51
CA GLY A 72 -24.94 35.89 -10.67
C GLY A 72 -23.53 35.82 -11.23
N GLU A 73 -22.56 35.79 -10.32
CA GLU A 73 -21.14 35.61 -10.63
C GLU A 73 -20.72 34.16 -10.39
N TYR A 74 -19.85 33.64 -11.24
CA TYR A 74 -19.23 32.33 -11.04
C TYR A 74 -17.75 32.44 -10.72
N ALA A 75 -17.30 31.54 -9.86
CA ALA A 75 -15.93 31.43 -9.42
C ALA A 75 -15.13 30.59 -10.43
N SER A 76 -14.04 31.12 -10.98
CA SER A 76 -13.07 30.38 -11.79
C SER A 76 -11.75 30.27 -11.04
N ILE A 77 -11.33 29.06 -10.70
CA ILE A 77 -10.00 28.77 -10.15
C ILE A 77 -9.24 28.03 -11.23
N SER A 78 -8.47 28.78 -12.02
CA SER A 78 -7.80 28.25 -13.23
C SER A 78 -6.36 28.77 -13.38
N ASN A 79 -5.76 29.30 -12.32
CA ASN A 79 -4.41 29.88 -12.32
C ASN A 79 -3.37 28.99 -11.60
N GLY A 80 -3.71 27.74 -11.27
CA GLY A 80 -2.89 26.84 -10.44
C GLY A 80 -2.94 27.15 -8.94
N GLY A 81 -3.74 28.12 -8.51
CA GLY A 81 -3.93 28.48 -7.11
C GLY A 81 -4.79 27.49 -6.32
N ILE A 82 -4.70 27.60 -5.00
CA ILE A 82 -5.46 26.78 -4.05
C ILE A 82 -6.38 27.70 -3.23
N ALA A 83 -7.68 27.70 -3.56
CA ALA A 83 -8.68 28.42 -2.79
C ALA A 83 -9.14 27.56 -1.61
N MET A 84 -9.27 28.17 -0.43
CA MET A 84 -9.54 27.43 0.80
C MET A 84 -10.72 28.03 1.57
N ILE A 85 -11.74 27.22 1.83
CA ILE A 85 -12.86 27.53 2.72
C ILE A 85 -12.64 26.75 4.02
N ASP A 86 -12.31 27.48 5.08
CA ASP A 86 -11.84 26.93 6.36
C ASP A 86 -12.60 27.61 7.51
N GLY A 87 -13.07 26.84 8.48
CA GLY A 87 -13.83 27.35 9.62
C GLY A 87 -15.34 27.45 9.37
N ALA A 88 -16.10 27.50 10.46
CA ALA A 88 -17.54 27.75 10.43
C ALA A 88 -17.81 29.26 10.35
N ASP A 89 -17.75 29.83 9.15
CA ASP A 89 -18.18 31.21 8.93
C ASP A 89 -19.69 31.36 9.23
N ALA A 90 -20.07 32.51 9.80
CA ALA A 90 -21.47 32.80 10.12
C ALA A 90 -22.36 32.96 8.87
N THR A 91 -21.74 33.30 7.73
CA THR A 91 -22.38 33.41 6.43
C THR A 91 -21.60 32.55 5.43
N PRO A 92 -22.22 31.53 4.82
CA PRO A 92 -21.54 30.68 3.87
C PRO A 92 -21.34 31.41 2.55
N VAL A 93 -20.15 31.25 1.96
CA VAL A 93 -19.86 31.68 0.59
C VAL A 93 -20.96 31.16 -0.35
N SER A 94 -21.44 31.98 -1.29
CA SER A 94 -22.62 31.65 -2.08
C SER A 94 -22.52 32.02 -3.57
N PRO A 95 -21.57 31.47 -4.34
CA PRO A 95 -21.41 31.78 -5.76
C PRO A 95 -22.53 31.13 -6.60
N ALA A 96 -22.75 31.64 -7.83
CA ALA A 96 -23.72 31.05 -8.73
C ALA A 96 -23.24 29.75 -9.40
N ALA A 97 -21.92 29.58 -9.53
CA ALA A 97 -21.24 28.36 -9.98
C ALA A 97 -19.75 28.41 -9.58
N ILE A 98 -19.06 27.28 -9.63
CA ILE A 98 -17.62 27.14 -9.42
C ILE A 98 -17.03 26.30 -10.55
N ARG A 99 -15.91 26.75 -11.12
CA ARG A 99 -15.14 26.05 -12.15
C ARG A 99 -13.70 25.89 -11.68
N LEU A 100 -13.23 24.64 -11.59
CA LEU A 100 -11.84 24.31 -11.26
C LEU A 100 -11.14 23.87 -12.55
N GLY A 101 -10.06 24.55 -12.96
CA GLY A 101 -9.36 24.23 -14.21
C GLY A 101 -10.26 24.35 -15.45
N GLU A 102 -10.97 25.48 -15.60
CA GLU A 102 -11.93 25.71 -16.68
C GLU A 102 -11.27 25.67 -18.06
N ASP A 103 -10.08 26.29 -18.17
CA ASP A 103 -9.39 26.58 -19.42
C ASP A 103 -8.37 25.50 -19.80
N GLY A 104 -8.08 25.34 -21.10
CA GLY A 104 -7.13 24.32 -21.58
C GLY A 104 -5.71 24.52 -21.02
N GLY A 105 -5.13 23.47 -20.44
CA GLY A 105 -3.80 23.53 -19.81
C GLY A 105 -3.77 24.26 -18.46
N SER A 106 -4.92 24.68 -17.94
CA SER A 106 -5.05 25.25 -16.60
C SER A 106 -5.24 24.19 -15.53
N ALA A 107 -4.89 24.55 -14.30
CA ALA A 107 -5.23 23.79 -13.11
C ALA A 107 -5.86 24.68 -12.04
N GLY A 108 -6.60 24.09 -11.11
CA GLY A 108 -7.12 24.81 -9.95
C GLY A 108 -7.61 23.90 -8.85
N THR A 109 -7.45 24.35 -7.62
CA THR A 109 -7.80 23.57 -6.43
C THR A 109 -8.76 24.33 -5.54
N LEU A 110 -9.79 23.65 -5.05
CA LEU A 110 -10.64 24.10 -3.96
C LEU A 110 -10.51 23.14 -2.78
N VAL A 111 -10.23 23.67 -1.59
CA VAL A 111 -10.14 22.93 -0.33
C VAL A 111 -11.28 23.38 0.58
N ILE A 112 -12.05 22.43 1.13
CA ILE A 112 -13.09 22.68 2.13
C ILE A 112 -12.82 21.78 3.35
N ARG A 113 -12.64 22.39 4.53
CA ARG A 113 -12.25 21.69 5.77
C ARG A 113 -12.66 22.46 7.04
N ASN A 114 -12.46 21.87 8.22
CA ASN A 114 -12.58 22.58 9.52
C ASN A 114 -13.96 23.25 9.74
N GLY A 115 -15.06 22.64 9.28
CA GLY A 115 -16.38 23.26 9.34
C GLY A 115 -16.70 24.27 8.23
N GLY A 116 -15.85 24.37 7.20
CA GLY A 116 -16.07 25.18 6.00
C GLY A 116 -17.43 24.91 5.37
N SER A 117 -18.15 25.99 5.01
CA SER A 117 -19.53 25.93 4.49
C SER A 117 -19.66 26.75 3.20
N ILE A 118 -20.39 26.21 2.22
CA ILE A 118 -20.62 26.87 0.92
C ILE A 118 -21.97 26.45 0.32
N VAL A 119 -22.62 27.39 -0.37
CA VAL A 119 -23.86 27.15 -1.11
C VAL A 119 -23.69 27.55 -2.58
N VAL A 120 -23.58 26.58 -3.48
CA VAL A 120 -23.50 26.83 -4.93
C VAL A 120 -24.88 26.64 -5.54
N GLN A 121 -25.49 27.73 -5.98
CA GLN A 121 -26.85 27.71 -6.51
C GLN A 121 -27.04 28.81 -7.54
N GLU A 122 -27.78 28.49 -8.59
CA GLU A 122 -28.26 29.42 -9.61
C GLU A 122 -28.78 30.74 -9.02
N ALA A 123 -28.39 31.84 -9.65
CA ALA A 123 -28.92 33.16 -9.34
C ALA A 123 -30.42 33.25 -9.67
N SER A 124 -31.15 34.03 -8.86
CA SER A 124 -32.56 34.33 -9.11
C SER A 124 -32.72 35.08 -10.43
N GLY A 125 -33.05 34.36 -11.51
CA GLY A 125 -33.05 34.91 -12.87
C GLY A 125 -32.61 33.93 -13.97
N GLY A 126 -32.03 32.79 -13.60
CA GLY A 126 -31.85 31.61 -14.47
C GLY A 126 -30.70 31.69 -15.48
N GLN A 127 -29.60 32.37 -15.15
CA GLN A 127 -28.44 32.50 -16.05
C GLN A 127 -27.21 31.71 -15.56
N GLY A 128 -27.24 31.07 -14.39
CA GLY A 128 -26.21 30.12 -13.94
C GLY A 128 -26.63 28.67 -14.09
N ASP A 129 -25.77 27.73 -13.67
CA ASP A 129 -26.08 26.29 -13.62
C ASP A 129 -25.92 25.67 -12.21
N GLY A 130 -25.58 26.48 -11.19
CA GLY A 130 -25.46 26.02 -9.80
C GLY A 130 -24.43 24.92 -9.61
N ARG A 131 -23.49 24.81 -10.55
CA ARG A 131 -22.59 23.68 -10.67
C ARG A 131 -21.26 23.97 -10.01
N LEU A 132 -20.76 23.01 -9.24
CA LEU A 132 -19.33 22.87 -8.99
C LEU A 132 -18.77 21.92 -10.05
N ALA A 133 -18.06 22.48 -11.04
CA ALA A 133 -17.37 21.71 -12.06
C ALA A 133 -15.91 21.51 -11.65
N ASN A 134 -15.58 20.30 -11.21
CA ASN A 134 -14.22 19.88 -10.96
C ASN A 134 -13.57 19.44 -12.29
N GLY A 135 -12.96 20.41 -12.97
CA GLY A 135 -12.44 20.25 -14.32
C GLY A 135 -13.27 20.94 -15.39
N GLY A 136 -12.61 21.28 -16.48
CA GLY A 136 -13.17 21.80 -17.72
C GLY A 136 -12.34 21.30 -18.90
N ALA A 137 -11.74 22.23 -19.65
CA ALA A 137 -10.69 21.87 -20.61
C ALA A 137 -9.32 21.62 -19.94
N GLY A 138 -9.16 22.05 -18.67
CA GLY A 138 -8.00 21.77 -17.82
C GLY A 138 -8.25 20.65 -16.81
N SER A 139 -7.60 20.72 -15.65
CA SER A 139 -7.73 19.76 -14.54
C SER A 139 -8.09 20.46 -13.23
N GLY A 140 -9.09 19.95 -12.54
CA GLY A 140 -9.47 20.42 -11.21
C GLY A 140 -9.05 19.46 -10.10
N THR A 141 -8.85 20.01 -8.89
CA THR A 141 -8.80 19.21 -7.65
C THR A 141 -9.78 19.79 -6.64
N LEU A 142 -10.74 18.97 -6.19
CA LEU A 142 -11.60 19.30 -5.06
C LEU A 142 -11.17 18.49 -3.85
N VAL A 143 -10.77 19.15 -2.76
CA VAL A 143 -10.39 18.50 -1.50
C VAL A 143 -11.49 18.72 -0.48
N LEU A 144 -12.03 17.62 0.04
CA LEU A 144 -13.05 17.59 1.08
C LEU A 144 -12.49 16.85 2.29
N ARG A 145 -12.46 17.51 3.45
CA ARG A 145 -12.12 16.85 4.71
C ARG A 145 -13.37 16.36 5.43
N ASP A 146 -13.26 15.26 6.16
CA ASP A 146 -14.37 14.60 6.85
C ASP A 146 -15.07 15.42 7.92
N ASP A 147 -14.62 16.64 8.23
CA ASP A 147 -15.26 17.56 9.16
C ASP A 147 -15.85 18.81 8.48
N LEU A 148 -16.43 18.63 7.28
CA LEU A 148 -17.13 19.70 6.57
C LEU A 148 -18.22 20.38 7.42
N GLY A 149 -18.41 21.68 7.19
CA GLY A 149 -19.63 22.37 7.54
C GLY A 149 -20.74 22.07 6.52
N SER A 150 -21.66 23.01 6.30
CA SER A 150 -22.73 22.82 5.32
C SER A 150 -22.24 23.09 3.90
N VAL A 151 -22.08 22.04 3.10
CA VAL A 151 -21.77 22.15 1.66
C VAL A 151 -23.01 21.75 0.86
N SER A 152 -23.58 22.68 0.11
CA SER A 152 -24.78 22.47 -0.71
C SER A 152 -24.56 22.94 -2.15
N LEU A 153 -24.84 22.08 -3.12
CA LEU A 153 -24.68 22.34 -4.55
C LEU A 153 -26.02 22.05 -5.25
N GLN A 154 -26.29 22.70 -6.37
CA GLN A 154 -27.35 22.20 -7.26
C GLN A 154 -26.84 21.03 -8.10
N GLN A 155 -25.65 21.18 -8.68
CA GLN A 155 -25.03 20.16 -9.52
C GLN A 155 -23.54 19.98 -9.15
N TYR A 156 -23.06 18.75 -9.29
CA TYR A 156 -21.63 18.42 -9.21
C TYR A 156 -21.22 17.69 -10.47
N SER A 157 -20.07 18.05 -11.05
CA SER A 157 -19.50 17.30 -12.17
C SER A 157 -17.98 17.22 -12.06
N GLN A 158 -17.40 16.05 -12.35
CA GLN A 158 -15.96 15.85 -12.46
C GLN A 158 -15.55 15.34 -13.85
N THR A 159 -14.44 15.84 -14.39
CA THR A 159 -13.85 15.35 -15.66
C THR A 159 -12.82 14.24 -15.41
N ALA A 160 -12.51 13.46 -16.45
CA ALA A 160 -11.52 12.37 -16.39
C ALA A 160 -10.09 12.84 -15.99
N SER A 161 -9.75 14.10 -16.26
CA SER A 161 -8.46 14.71 -15.91
C SER A 161 -8.39 15.23 -14.48
N SER A 162 -9.48 15.15 -13.71
CA SER A 162 -9.63 15.83 -12.43
C SER A 162 -9.71 14.85 -11.27
N THR A 163 -9.43 15.35 -10.06
CA THR A 163 -9.36 14.54 -8.84
C THR A 163 -10.32 15.05 -7.78
N LEU A 164 -11.11 14.15 -7.20
CA LEU A 164 -11.80 14.36 -5.93
C LEU A 164 -10.91 13.79 -4.83
N VAL A 165 -10.51 14.60 -3.86
CA VAL A 165 -9.73 14.18 -2.70
C VAL A 165 -10.63 14.16 -1.48
N THR A 166 -10.66 13.03 -0.78
CA THR A 166 -11.38 12.84 0.47
C THR A 166 -10.38 12.61 1.59
N GLN A 167 -10.31 13.53 2.56
CA GLN A 167 -9.42 13.44 3.71
C GLN A 167 -10.17 12.90 4.93
N LEU A 168 -9.70 11.78 5.46
CA LEU A 168 -10.33 11.06 6.56
C LEU A 168 -9.51 11.23 7.85
N GLY A 169 -10.15 11.72 8.92
CA GLY A 169 -9.61 11.81 10.27
C GLY A 169 -10.40 11.02 11.30
N SER A 170 -11.55 10.44 10.93
CA SER A 170 -12.45 9.71 11.82
C SER A 170 -13.34 8.70 11.08
N ALA A 171 -13.84 7.70 11.82
CA ALA A 171 -14.71 6.66 11.27
C ALA A 171 -16.20 7.09 11.20
N GLY A 172 -16.90 6.59 10.18
CA GLY A 172 -18.35 6.40 10.23
C GLY A 172 -19.25 7.56 9.82
N SER A 173 -18.76 8.78 9.60
CA SER A 173 -19.47 9.77 8.76
C SER A 173 -18.57 10.94 8.37
N PHE A 174 -18.85 11.56 7.23
CA PHE A 174 -18.51 12.96 7.03
C PHE A 174 -19.38 13.81 7.98
N GLY A 175 -18.81 14.85 8.60
CA GLY A 175 -19.50 15.76 9.53
C GLY A 175 -20.78 16.32 8.91
N ASN A 176 -20.70 16.71 7.63
CA ASN A 176 -21.86 16.77 6.74
C ASN A 176 -21.46 16.32 5.33
N PRO A 177 -22.13 15.34 4.72
CA PRO A 177 -21.92 15.02 3.31
C PRO A 177 -22.32 16.19 2.41
N VAL A 178 -21.62 16.36 1.29
CA VAL A 178 -22.00 17.35 0.27
C VAL A 178 -23.42 17.03 -0.22
N GLN A 179 -24.33 17.99 -0.06
CA GLN A 179 -25.72 17.86 -0.50
C GLN A 179 -25.87 18.40 -1.93
N VAL A 180 -26.36 17.57 -2.85
CA VAL A 180 -26.57 17.92 -4.25
C VAL A 180 -28.03 17.72 -4.60
N SER A 181 -28.69 18.73 -5.18
CA SER A 181 -30.14 18.68 -5.40
C SER A 181 -30.57 18.18 -6.78
N GLU A 182 -29.70 18.19 -7.79
CA GLU A 182 -30.07 17.87 -9.18
C GLU A 182 -29.27 16.71 -9.77
N THR A 183 -27.95 16.85 -9.99
CA THR A 183 -27.12 15.81 -10.63
C THR A 183 -25.73 15.70 -10.03
N ILE A 184 -25.22 14.47 -9.93
CA ILE A 184 -23.84 14.15 -9.55
C ILE A 184 -23.21 13.39 -10.70
N ASP A 185 -22.26 14.00 -11.41
CA ASP A 185 -21.50 13.35 -12.48
C ASP A 185 -20.06 13.10 -12.01
N VAL A 186 -19.64 11.83 -11.90
CA VAL A 186 -18.28 11.44 -11.47
C VAL A 186 -17.49 10.83 -12.63
N ASN A 187 -16.18 11.08 -12.65
CA ASN A 187 -15.22 10.57 -13.63
C ASN A 187 -13.79 10.71 -13.05
N GLY A 188 -12.75 10.20 -13.70
CA GLY A 188 -11.36 10.45 -13.30
C GLY A 188 -11.01 9.83 -11.95
N THR A 189 -10.28 10.55 -11.12
CA THR A 189 -9.69 9.96 -9.89
C THR A 189 -10.46 10.34 -8.63
N LEU A 190 -10.72 9.34 -7.78
CA LEU A 190 -10.96 9.55 -6.35
C LEU A 190 -9.67 9.25 -5.59
N ARG A 191 -9.20 10.19 -4.77
CA ARG A 191 -8.04 10.01 -3.90
C ARG A 191 -8.47 10.09 -2.44
N VAL A 192 -8.09 9.09 -1.64
CA VAL A 192 -8.39 8.99 -0.21
C VAL A 192 -7.11 9.23 0.56
N GLU A 193 -7.10 10.22 1.45
CA GLU A 193 -5.91 10.65 2.18
C GLU A 193 -6.19 10.67 3.69
N ALA A 194 -5.17 10.41 4.51
CA ALA A 194 -5.29 10.69 5.93
C ALA A 194 -5.36 12.20 6.15
N THR A 195 -6.27 12.64 7.02
CA THR A 195 -6.25 14.01 7.52
C THR A 195 -4.90 14.26 8.19
N PRO A 196 -4.16 15.33 7.82
CA PRO A 196 -2.85 15.59 8.37
C PRO A 196 -2.86 15.57 9.90
N SER A 197 -1.90 14.87 10.51
CA SER A 197 -1.74 14.71 11.96
C SER A 197 -2.89 13.99 12.72
N SER A 198 -3.85 13.39 12.01
CA SER A 198 -4.95 12.66 12.67
C SER A 198 -4.50 11.35 13.33
N GLY A 199 -3.53 10.66 12.73
CA GLY A 199 -3.16 9.29 13.12
C GLY A 199 -4.29 8.28 12.91
N PHE A 200 -5.29 8.62 12.08
CA PHE A 200 -6.47 7.80 11.85
C PHE A 200 -6.15 6.59 10.96
N THR A 201 -6.67 5.43 11.35
CA THR A 201 -6.68 4.20 10.57
C THR A 201 -8.11 3.69 10.44
N ALA A 202 -8.48 3.30 9.23
CA ALA A 202 -9.80 2.80 8.93
C ALA A 202 -9.93 1.31 9.24
N ASN A 203 -11.12 0.91 9.68
CA ASN A 203 -11.47 -0.47 9.97
C ASN A 203 -12.41 -1.03 8.90
N THR A 204 -12.35 -2.34 8.70
CA THR A 204 -13.29 -3.02 7.81
C THR A 204 -14.73 -2.75 8.24
N GLY A 205 -15.58 -2.35 7.29
CA GLY A 205 -16.96 -1.95 7.54
C GLY A 205 -17.15 -0.46 7.81
N ASP A 206 -16.08 0.31 8.00
CA ASP A 206 -16.18 1.78 8.02
C ASP A 206 -16.71 2.28 6.67
N SER A 207 -17.56 3.30 6.73
CA SER A 207 -18.22 3.86 5.55
C SER A 207 -18.45 5.36 5.71
N TRP A 208 -18.30 6.10 4.61
CA TRP A 208 -18.50 7.54 4.53
C TRP A 208 -19.32 7.86 3.28
N THR A 209 -20.45 8.55 3.46
CA THR A 209 -21.11 9.23 2.34
C THR A 209 -20.39 10.55 2.09
N ILE A 210 -19.81 10.71 0.90
CA ILE A 210 -19.04 11.91 0.53
C ILE A 210 -19.99 12.96 -0.09
N ILE A 211 -20.81 12.51 -1.05
CA ILE A 211 -21.77 13.33 -1.79
C ILE A 211 -23.11 12.60 -1.80
N SER A 212 -24.24 13.30 -1.65
CA SER A 212 -25.57 12.69 -1.65
C SER A 212 -26.66 13.66 -2.10
N GLY A 213 -27.84 13.12 -2.43
CA GLY A 213 -29.08 13.89 -2.62
C GLY A 213 -29.62 13.89 -4.05
N ALA A 214 -28.83 13.46 -5.02
CA ALA A 214 -29.16 13.46 -6.44
C ALA A 214 -28.69 12.19 -7.14
N PRO A 215 -29.29 11.80 -8.29
CA PRO A 215 -28.81 10.68 -9.09
C PRO A 215 -27.33 10.84 -9.46
N VAL A 216 -26.58 9.74 -9.33
CA VAL A 216 -25.16 9.67 -9.70
C VAL A 216 -25.03 9.07 -11.10
N SER A 217 -24.21 9.70 -11.94
CA SER A 217 -23.84 9.21 -13.27
C SER A 217 -22.32 9.10 -13.39
N GLY A 218 -21.86 8.09 -14.12
CA GLY A 218 -20.42 7.78 -14.26
C GLY A 218 -19.84 6.96 -13.10
N GLU A 219 -18.54 6.69 -13.20
CA GLU A 219 -17.71 5.97 -12.22
C GLU A 219 -16.33 6.64 -12.18
N PHE A 220 -15.58 6.45 -11.09
CA PHE A 220 -14.18 6.87 -11.06
C PHE A 220 -13.33 5.88 -11.86
N ASP A 221 -12.47 6.38 -12.74
CA ASP A 221 -11.50 5.58 -13.48
C ASP A 221 -10.45 4.96 -12.55
N GLN A 222 -10.14 5.65 -11.44
CA GLN A 222 -9.14 5.24 -10.47
C GLN A 222 -9.54 5.60 -9.04
N ILE A 223 -9.22 4.71 -8.11
CA ILE A 223 -9.25 4.97 -6.67
C ILE A 223 -7.83 4.85 -6.16
N LEU A 224 -7.29 5.94 -5.64
CA LEU A 224 -5.97 6.00 -5.00
C LEU A 224 -6.16 6.20 -3.50
N SER A 225 -5.34 5.55 -2.68
CA SER A 225 -5.44 5.67 -1.23
C SER A 225 -4.08 5.78 -0.56
N ASP A 226 -4.01 6.61 0.47
CA ASP A 226 -2.90 6.64 1.42
C ASP A 226 -2.81 5.29 2.16
N PRO A 227 -1.69 4.53 2.04
CA PRO A 227 -1.54 3.24 2.70
C PRO A 227 -1.65 3.32 4.21
N SER A 228 -1.32 4.47 4.83
CA SER A 228 -1.39 4.64 6.29
C SER A 228 -2.82 4.55 6.83
N LEU A 229 -3.84 4.69 5.97
CA LEU A 229 -5.24 4.53 6.35
C LEU A 229 -5.66 3.07 6.54
N LEU A 230 -4.91 2.10 6.02
CA LEU A 230 -5.28 0.68 6.02
C LEU A 230 -4.25 -0.10 6.83
N SER A 231 -4.71 -0.77 7.88
CA SER A 231 -3.83 -1.42 8.86
C SER A 231 -3.75 -2.94 8.72
N ASN A 232 -4.74 -3.56 8.09
CA ASN A 232 -4.77 -4.99 7.87
C ASN A 232 -4.57 -5.33 6.38
N PRO A 233 -3.74 -6.35 6.05
CA PRO A 233 -3.63 -6.86 4.69
C PRO A 233 -5.00 -7.21 4.11
N GLY A 234 -5.18 -6.97 2.80
CA GLY A 234 -6.44 -7.23 2.10
C GLY A 234 -7.54 -6.19 2.33
N GLN A 235 -7.36 -5.21 3.23
CA GLN A 235 -8.26 -4.06 3.27
C GLN A 235 -8.15 -3.25 1.99
N ALA A 236 -9.29 -2.79 1.49
CA ALA A 236 -9.36 -1.92 0.33
C ALA A 236 -10.50 -0.93 0.46
N PHE A 237 -10.33 0.24 -0.16
CA PHE A 237 -11.43 1.17 -0.37
C PHE A 237 -12.29 0.71 -1.55
N ALA A 238 -13.60 0.69 -1.34
CA ALA A 238 -14.60 0.47 -2.36
C ALA A 238 -15.51 1.69 -2.47
N VAL A 239 -15.98 2.00 -3.68
CA VAL A 239 -16.90 3.09 -3.94
C VAL A 239 -18.22 2.53 -4.45
N SER A 240 -19.31 3.05 -3.91
CA SER A 240 -20.67 2.80 -4.39
C SER A 240 -21.31 4.11 -4.84
N THR A 241 -21.91 4.09 -6.03
CA THR A 241 -22.72 5.19 -6.59
C THR A 241 -24.23 4.92 -6.44
N ALA A 242 -24.61 3.91 -5.66
CA ALA A 242 -25.99 3.54 -5.43
C ALA A 242 -26.71 4.55 -4.51
N ASN A 243 -28.05 4.46 -4.47
CA ASN A 243 -28.89 5.24 -3.55
C ASN A 243 -28.73 6.77 -3.66
N ASN A 244 -28.46 7.29 -4.86
CA ASN A 244 -28.27 8.73 -5.10
C ASN A 244 -27.14 9.33 -4.22
N ALA A 245 -26.07 8.57 -4.03
CA ALA A 245 -24.93 8.95 -3.20
C ALA A 245 -23.62 8.38 -3.73
N VAL A 246 -22.53 9.10 -3.50
CA VAL A 246 -21.15 8.59 -3.61
C VAL A 246 -20.72 8.19 -2.21
N THR A 247 -20.62 6.89 -1.99
CA THR A 247 -20.25 6.30 -0.70
C THR A 247 -18.93 5.58 -0.82
N LEU A 248 -17.99 5.90 0.06
CA LEU A 248 -16.73 5.21 0.25
C LEU A 248 -16.88 4.23 1.41
N SER A 249 -16.39 3.00 1.27
CA SER A 249 -16.38 2.01 2.34
C SER A 249 -15.05 1.26 2.38
N VAL A 250 -14.69 0.74 3.54
CA VAL A 250 -13.58 -0.22 3.67
C VAL A 250 -14.13 -1.64 3.64
N GLU A 251 -13.68 -2.40 2.65
CA GLU A 251 -13.97 -3.82 2.54
C GLU A 251 -12.76 -4.67 2.91
N GLN A 252 -13.02 -5.91 3.31
CA GLN A 252 -11.98 -6.92 3.47
C GLN A 252 -12.01 -7.84 2.27
N ARG A 253 -10.84 -7.99 1.63
CA ARG A 253 -10.60 -8.97 0.57
C ARG A 253 -9.70 -10.07 1.11
N LEU A 254 -9.78 -11.24 0.48
CA LEU A 254 -8.76 -12.27 0.67
C LEU A 254 -7.39 -11.75 0.22
N VAL A 255 -6.34 -12.32 0.80
CA VAL A 255 -4.95 -12.09 0.42
C VAL A 255 -4.41 -13.39 -0.19
N LEU A 256 -3.77 -13.29 -1.34
CA LEU A 256 -2.94 -14.35 -1.88
C LEU A 256 -1.47 -13.97 -1.68
N GLU A 257 -0.80 -14.65 -0.78
CA GLU A 257 0.66 -14.59 -0.70
C GLU A 257 1.28 -15.43 -1.81
N VAL A 258 2.30 -14.89 -2.46
CA VAL A 258 3.06 -15.57 -3.52
C VAL A 258 4.55 -15.48 -3.23
N ASP A 259 5.17 -16.61 -2.97
CA ASP A 259 6.62 -16.70 -2.76
C ASP A 259 7.35 -16.50 -4.11
N ARG A 260 8.14 -15.44 -4.20
CA ARG A 260 8.87 -15.04 -5.41
C ARG A 260 9.98 -16.02 -5.82
N PHE A 261 10.35 -16.93 -4.93
CA PHE A 261 11.48 -17.84 -5.08
C PHE A 261 11.06 -19.27 -5.35
N THR A 262 10.04 -19.75 -4.63
CA THR A 262 9.56 -21.14 -4.69
C THR A 262 8.30 -21.29 -5.53
N GLY A 263 7.53 -20.21 -5.71
CA GLY A 263 6.19 -20.27 -6.30
C GLY A 263 5.13 -20.82 -5.37
N ALA A 264 5.46 -20.97 -4.08
CA ALA A 264 4.50 -21.30 -3.05
C ALA A 264 3.42 -20.23 -2.95
N THR A 265 2.17 -20.65 -2.76
CA THR A 265 1.06 -19.69 -2.62
C THR A 265 0.13 -20.06 -1.48
N ARG A 266 -0.27 -19.06 -0.73
CA ARG A 266 -1.18 -19.21 0.40
C ARG A 266 -2.30 -18.19 0.31
N LEU A 267 -3.54 -18.67 0.32
CA LEU A 267 -4.72 -17.82 0.38
C LEU A 267 -5.16 -17.66 1.83
N MET A 268 -5.48 -16.45 2.24
CA MET A 268 -5.93 -16.18 3.59
C MET A 268 -6.99 -15.10 3.66
N ASN A 269 -7.80 -15.18 4.71
CA ASN A 269 -8.51 -14.02 5.24
C ASN A 269 -7.73 -13.58 6.49
N PRO A 270 -6.90 -12.53 6.42
CA PRO A 270 -5.97 -12.19 7.51
C PRO A 270 -6.64 -12.07 8.89
N ALA A 271 -5.87 -12.31 9.94
CA ALA A 271 -6.34 -12.05 11.31
C ALA A 271 -6.46 -10.53 11.56
N GLY A 272 -7.18 -10.15 12.62
CA GLY A 272 -7.24 -8.74 13.08
C GLY A 272 -8.52 -7.98 12.70
N HIS A 273 -9.53 -8.67 12.17
CA HIS A 273 -10.86 -8.12 11.90
C HIS A 273 -11.96 -9.16 12.20
N SER A 274 -13.23 -8.80 11.97
CA SER A 274 -14.39 -9.67 12.23
C SER A 274 -15.20 -10.05 10.98
N THR A 275 -14.74 -9.66 9.79
CA THR A 275 -15.43 -9.94 8.53
C THR A 275 -15.04 -11.32 7.98
N ASP A 276 -16.04 -12.20 7.85
CA ASP A 276 -15.91 -13.45 7.12
C ASP A 276 -16.05 -13.19 5.62
N VAL A 277 -15.29 -13.95 4.81
CA VAL A 277 -15.37 -13.86 3.34
C VAL A 277 -15.80 -15.22 2.78
N SER A 278 -16.99 -15.24 2.17
CA SER A 278 -17.50 -16.43 1.46
C SER A 278 -17.17 -16.38 -0.03
N LEU A 279 -16.86 -17.54 -0.62
CA LEU A 279 -16.64 -17.72 -2.04
C LEU A 279 -17.28 -19.00 -2.58
N ILE A 280 -17.72 -18.97 -3.83
CA ILE A 280 -18.33 -20.11 -4.54
C ILE A 280 -17.49 -20.61 -5.73
N ASN A 281 -16.55 -19.81 -6.21
CA ASN A 281 -15.51 -20.22 -7.14
C ASN A 281 -14.30 -19.29 -7.02
N TYR A 282 -13.20 -19.73 -7.62
CA TYR A 282 -12.06 -18.86 -7.85
C TYR A 282 -11.32 -19.20 -9.14
N THR A 283 -10.44 -18.30 -9.56
CA THR A 283 -9.44 -18.51 -10.60
C THR A 283 -8.15 -17.81 -10.21
N LEU A 284 -7.10 -18.60 -10.02
CA LEU A 284 -5.70 -18.16 -10.00
C LEU A 284 -5.22 -18.05 -11.45
N SER A 285 -4.81 -16.86 -11.85
CA SER A 285 -4.25 -16.59 -13.18
C SER A 285 -2.82 -16.10 -13.09
N SER A 286 -1.99 -16.49 -14.05
CA SER A 286 -0.64 -15.94 -14.24
C SER A 286 -0.37 -15.66 -15.71
N GLY A 287 0.06 -14.44 -16.01
CA GLY A 287 0.41 -14.02 -17.37
C GLY A 287 1.84 -14.37 -17.81
N VAL A 288 2.73 -14.67 -16.86
CA VAL A 288 4.17 -14.83 -17.12
C VAL A 288 4.68 -16.18 -16.62
N THR A 289 4.63 -16.42 -15.31
CA THR A 289 5.10 -17.67 -14.72
C THR A 289 4.06 -18.78 -14.94
N PRO A 290 4.41 -19.90 -15.62
CA PRO A 290 3.46 -20.97 -15.90
C PRO A 290 2.87 -21.58 -14.62
N LEU A 291 1.59 -21.92 -14.67
CA LEU A 291 0.91 -22.65 -13.60
C LEU A 291 1.03 -24.17 -13.78
N VAL A 292 1.17 -24.89 -12.68
CA VAL A 292 1.28 -26.35 -12.61
C VAL A 292 0.07 -26.91 -11.88
N SER A 293 -0.68 -27.80 -12.54
CA SER A 293 -1.95 -28.32 -12.04
C SER A 293 -1.87 -29.75 -11.49
N SER A 294 -0.67 -30.27 -11.22
CA SER A 294 -0.54 -31.59 -10.60
C SER A 294 -0.75 -31.49 -9.10
N ASP A 295 -1.36 -32.51 -8.50
CA ASP A 295 -1.67 -32.60 -7.06
C ASP A 295 -0.41 -32.49 -6.16
N ALA A 296 0.80 -32.68 -6.71
CA ALA A 296 2.05 -32.47 -5.99
C ALA A 296 2.47 -30.99 -5.89
N ASN A 297 1.85 -30.11 -6.67
CA ASN A 297 2.18 -28.69 -6.77
C ASN A 297 1.00 -27.81 -6.41
N TRP A 298 -0.21 -28.18 -6.84
CA TRP A 298 -1.42 -27.43 -6.56
C TRP A 298 -2.29 -28.24 -5.60
N HIS A 299 -2.27 -27.86 -4.33
CA HIS A 299 -3.14 -28.42 -3.29
C HIS A 299 -4.48 -27.68 -3.32
N SER A 300 -5.35 -28.06 -4.24
CA SER A 300 -6.63 -27.41 -4.46
C SER A 300 -7.59 -27.61 -3.27
N PHE A 301 -8.72 -26.90 -3.25
CA PHE A 301 -9.80 -27.20 -2.32
C PHE A 301 -10.42 -28.58 -2.58
N THR A 302 -10.41 -29.07 -3.82
CA THR A 302 -10.82 -30.44 -4.16
C THR A 302 -9.98 -31.48 -3.41
N ASP A 303 -8.70 -31.19 -3.15
CA ASP A 303 -7.76 -32.08 -2.45
C ASP A 303 -7.88 -32.02 -0.92
N ASP A 304 -8.50 -30.96 -0.40
CA ASP A 304 -8.79 -30.83 1.02
C ASP A 304 -10.09 -31.57 1.38
N GLY A 305 -9.96 -32.71 2.05
CA GLY A 305 -11.10 -33.50 2.52
C GLY A 305 -12.07 -32.75 3.45
N ALA A 306 -11.68 -31.61 4.02
CA ALA A 306 -12.57 -30.73 4.79
C ALA A 306 -13.44 -29.81 3.91
N LYS A 307 -13.10 -29.62 2.62
CA LYS A 307 -13.76 -28.70 1.68
C LYS A 307 -14.54 -29.47 0.60
N ALA A 308 -15.41 -30.37 1.03
CA ALA A 308 -16.24 -31.16 0.12
C ALA A 308 -17.12 -30.28 -0.80
N GLY A 309 -17.30 -30.71 -2.05
CA GLY A 309 -18.16 -30.04 -3.04
C GLY A 309 -17.43 -29.07 -3.97
N TRP A 310 -16.13 -28.85 -3.76
CA TRP A 310 -15.26 -28.17 -4.71
C TRP A 310 -14.81 -29.11 -5.83
N PHE A 311 -14.66 -28.54 -7.03
CA PHE A 311 -14.21 -29.25 -8.22
C PHE A 311 -13.30 -28.36 -9.06
N GLU A 312 -12.17 -28.92 -9.48
CA GLU A 312 -11.29 -28.32 -10.47
C GLU A 312 -11.99 -28.07 -11.82
N ALA A 313 -11.70 -26.93 -12.43
CA ALA A 313 -12.38 -26.43 -13.62
C ALA A 313 -11.41 -26.07 -14.74
N ASN A 314 -11.09 -27.05 -15.59
CA ASN A 314 -10.25 -26.89 -16.79
C ASN A 314 -8.90 -26.20 -16.51
N PRO A 315 -8.02 -26.79 -15.68
CA PRO A 315 -6.72 -26.21 -15.41
C PRO A 315 -5.90 -26.08 -16.70
N THR A 316 -5.16 -24.96 -16.79
CA THR A 316 -4.24 -24.64 -17.89
C THR A 316 -2.96 -24.07 -17.31
N ALA A 317 -1.92 -23.95 -18.14
CA ALA A 317 -0.66 -23.31 -17.72
C ALA A 317 -0.79 -21.80 -17.40
N GLN A 318 -1.98 -21.20 -17.52
CA GLN A 318 -2.24 -19.78 -17.23
C GLN A 318 -3.36 -19.56 -16.23
N ASN A 319 -4.22 -20.57 -16.01
CA ASN A 319 -5.37 -20.48 -15.13
C ASN A 319 -5.57 -21.79 -14.38
N LEU A 320 -5.64 -21.72 -13.05
CA LEU A 320 -6.12 -22.79 -12.18
C LEU A 320 -7.40 -22.30 -11.51
N SER A 321 -8.49 -23.03 -11.70
CA SER A 321 -9.82 -22.60 -11.26
C SER A 321 -10.51 -23.75 -10.57
N GLU A 322 -11.32 -23.42 -9.56
CA GLU A 322 -12.27 -24.36 -8.98
C GLU A 322 -13.63 -23.71 -8.80
N LEU A 323 -14.67 -24.54 -8.79
CA LEU A 323 -16.02 -24.11 -8.44
C LEU A 323 -16.65 -25.05 -7.42
N ASN A 324 -17.54 -24.48 -6.60
CA ASN A 324 -18.48 -25.20 -5.77
C ASN A 324 -19.90 -24.94 -6.30
N PRO A 325 -20.50 -25.86 -7.08
CA PRO A 325 -21.79 -25.63 -7.72
C PRO A 325 -22.97 -25.72 -6.75
N GLU A 326 -22.80 -26.31 -5.56
CA GLU A 326 -23.88 -26.62 -4.62
C GLU A 326 -23.72 -25.95 -3.25
N GLY A 327 -22.65 -25.19 -3.03
CA GLY A 327 -22.33 -24.56 -1.75
C GLY A 327 -21.36 -23.38 -1.86
N GLU A 328 -20.90 -22.93 -0.70
CA GLU A 328 -19.90 -21.88 -0.54
C GLU A 328 -18.85 -22.32 0.48
N LEU A 329 -17.63 -21.79 0.36
CA LEU A 329 -16.62 -21.83 1.40
C LEU A 329 -16.62 -20.48 2.11
N THR A 330 -16.67 -20.48 3.44
CA THR A 330 -16.45 -19.27 4.25
C THR A 330 -15.06 -19.36 4.87
N LEU A 331 -14.25 -18.32 4.66
CA LEU A 331 -12.99 -18.12 5.36
C LEU A 331 -13.21 -17.06 6.44
N SER A 332 -13.14 -17.46 7.71
CA SER A 332 -13.19 -16.54 8.84
C SER A 332 -11.85 -15.81 9.01
N SER A 333 -11.85 -14.72 9.79
CA SER A 333 -10.61 -13.99 10.08
C SER A 333 -9.57 -14.91 10.73
N GLY A 334 -8.40 -14.98 10.13
CA GLY A 334 -7.31 -15.88 10.49
C GLY A 334 -7.30 -17.23 9.75
N ASP A 335 -8.34 -17.56 8.99
CA ASP A 335 -8.35 -18.79 8.19
C ASP A 335 -7.42 -18.66 6.97
N GLU A 336 -6.73 -19.76 6.66
CA GLU A 336 -5.82 -19.87 5.53
C GLU A 336 -5.99 -21.19 4.79
N HIS A 337 -5.50 -21.21 3.56
CA HIS A 337 -5.36 -22.39 2.72
C HIS A 337 -4.04 -22.33 1.96
N ASP A 338 -3.22 -23.36 2.13
CA ASP A 338 -1.98 -23.52 1.39
C ASP A 338 -2.26 -24.24 0.07
N PHE A 339 -1.96 -23.57 -1.04
CA PHE A 339 -2.13 -24.12 -2.38
C PHE A 339 -0.88 -24.88 -2.87
N GLY A 340 0.17 -25.02 -2.06
CA GLY A 340 1.43 -25.60 -2.47
C GLY A 340 2.23 -24.65 -3.35
N THR A 341 2.90 -25.18 -4.38
CA THR A 341 3.73 -24.45 -5.36
C THR A 341 3.13 -24.42 -6.77
N PRO A 342 1.94 -23.81 -6.98
CA PRO A 342 1.29 -23.83 -8.28
C PRO A 342 2.00 -22.97 -9.33
N LEU A 343 2.90 -22.05 -8.95
CA LEU A 343 3.71 -21.29 -9.89
C LEU A 343 5.06 -21.97 -10.12
N ALA A 344 5.37 -22.31 -11.37
CA ALA A 344 6.62 -22.96 -11.73
C ALA A 344 7.81 -21.99 -11.62
N ALA A 345 8.55 -22.04 -10.52
CA ALA A 345 9.75 -21.25 -10.31
C ALA A 345 10.84 -21.58 -11.35
N ASP A 346 11.39 -20.55 -12.00
CA ASP A 346 12.54 -20.70 -12.89
C ASP A 346 13.83 -20.82 -12.07
N THR A 347 14.27 -22.05 -11.81
CA THR A 347 15.51 -22.31 -11.07
C THR A 347 16.77 -21.88 -11.82
N SER A 348 16.66 -21.54 -13.11
CA SER A 348 17.74 -21.01 -13.95
C SER A 348 17.77 -19.49 -14.03
N ALA A 349 16.85 -18.81 -13.34
CA ALA A 349 16.79 -17.35 -13.34
C ALA A 349 18.13 -16.74 -12.88
N PRO A 350 18.69 -15.78 -13.63
CA PRO A 350 19.94 -15.13 -13.27
C PRO A 350 19.76 -14.29 -11.99
N LEU A 351 20.88 -13.96 -11.35
CA LEU A 351 20.91 -13.06 -10.20
C LEU A 351 20.24 -11.72 -10.53
N GLY A 352 19.44 -11.19 -9.59
CA GLY A 352 18.66 -9.97 -9.77
C GLY A 352 17.33 -10.18 -10.50
N VAL A 353 17.00 -11.40 -10.93
CA VAL A 353 15.70 -11.76 -11.54
C VAL A 353 14.98 -12.76 -10.65
N ASN A 354 13.76 -12.41 -10.23
CA ASN A 354 12.92 -13.30 -9.44
C ASN A 354 12.58 -14.57 -10.22
N ARG A 355 12.54 -15.70 -9.51
CA ARG A 355 12.21 -17.01 -10.11
C ARG A 355 10.73 -17.11 -10.47
N VAL A 356 9.90 -16.36 -9.76
CA VAL A 356 8.46 -16.20 -9.98
C VAL A 356 8.13 -14.72 -10.12
N GLU A 357 7.46 -14.38 -11.22
CA GLU A 357 7.07 -13.01 -11.55
C GLU A 357 5.64 -12.75 -11.06
N VAL A 358 5.50 -11.95 -9.99
CA VAL A 358 4.21 -11.75 -9.30
C VAL A 358 3.34 -10.67 -9.94
N ASN A 359 3.91 -9.73 -10.71
CA ASN A 359 3.18 -8.55 -11.23
C ASN A 359 1.98 -8.87 -12.14
N ASN A 360 1.90 -10.08 -12.70
CA ASN A 360 0.79 -10.55 -13.53
C ASN A 360 0.07 -11.77 -12.94
N VAL A 361 0.21 -11.99 -11.64
CA VAL A 361 -0.56 -12.97 -10.89
C VAL A 361 -1.84 -12.30 -10.39
N SER A 362 -2.96 -12.98 -10.52
CA SER A 362 -4.23 -12.53 -9.94
C SER A 362 -5.01 -13.70 -9.39
N PHE A 363 -5.79 -13.45 -8.35
CA PHE A 363 -6.72 -14.42 -7.78
C PHE A 363 -8.09 -13.79 -7.70
N ASN A 364 -9.00 -14.22 -8.57
CA ASN A 364 -10.35 -13.70 -8.63
C ASN A 364 -11.30 -14.74 -8.06
N TYR A 365 -12.16 -14.34 -7.12
CA TYR A 365 -13.16 -15.21 -6.53
C TYR A 365 -14.54 -14.60 -6.66
N GLN A 366 -15.56 -15.45 -6.71
CA GLN A 366 -16.95 -15.02 -6.77
C GLN A 366 -17.60 -15.16 -5.41
N LEU A 367 -18.21 -14.07 -4.94
CA LEU A 367 -19.05 -14.06 -3.74
C LEU A 367 -20.38 -14.81 -4.02
N PRO A 368 -21.06 -15.34 -2.99
CA PRO A 368 -22.41 -15.93 -3.14
C PRO A 368 -23.44 -14.95 -3.73
N SER A 369 -23.21 -13.64 -3.63
CA SER A 369 -24.02 -12.60 -4.26
C SER A 369 -23.89 -12.55 -5.79
N GLY A 370 -22.92 -13.26 -6.37
CA GLY A 370 -22.60 -13.29 -7.80
C GLY A 370 -21.53 -12.28 -8.22
N ASN A 371 -21.09 -11.39 -7.34
CA ASN A 371 -20.04 -10.41 -7.63
C ASN A 371 -18.66 -11.07 -7.66
N TYR A 372 -17.80 -10.63 -8.57
CA TYR A 372 -16.40 -11.02 -8.62
C TYR A 372 -15.55 -10.02 -7.84
N VAL A 373 -14.61 -10.53 -7.07
CA VAL A 373 -13.65 -9.74 -6.28
C VAL A 373 -12.25 -10.29 -6.56
N SER A 374 -11.29 -9.39 -6.74
CA SER A 374 -9.88 -9.74 -6.81
C SER A 374 -9.28 -9.74 -5.41
N ALA A 375 -8.61 -10.81 -5.02
CA ALA A 375 -7.79 -10.83 -3.81
C ALA A 375 -6.62 -9.86 -3.94
N ALA A 376 -6.12 -9.37 -2.80
CA ALA A 376 -4.86 -8.64 -2.77
C ALA A 376 -3.70 -9.64 -2.96
N VAL A 377 -2.87 -9.44 -3.97
CA VAL A 377 -1.70 -10.29 -4.20
C VAL A 377 -0.50 -9.67 -3.48
N VAL A 378 0.06 -10.40 -2.53
CA VAL A 378 1.19 -9.95 -1.70
C VAL A 378 2.39 -10.83 -2.02
N PRO A 379 3.44 -10.27 -2.64
CA PRO A 379 4.63 -11.04 -2.91
C PRO A 379 5.43 -11.23 -1.61
N VAL A 380 5.86 -12.47 -1.32
CA VAL A 380 6.60 -12.86 -0.11
C VAL A 380 7.84 -13.68 -0.48
N GLY A 381 8.57 -14.15 0.53
CA GLY A 381 9.78 -14.93 0.35
C GLY A 381 10.96 -14.10 -0.16
N ARG A 382 12.09 -14.78 -0.28
CA ARG A 382 13.39 -14.18 -0.60
C ARG A 382 13.48 -13.72 -2.07
N ILE A 383 14.29 -12.69 -2.30
CA ILE A 383 14.62 -12.16 -3.63
C ILE A 383 15.83 -12.91 -4.17
N ASN A 384 15.87 -13.24 -5.46
CA ASN A 384 17.01 -13.95 -6.06
C ASN A 384 18.20 -13.01 -6.32
N ASP A 385 18.71 -12.34 -5.28
CA ASP A 385 19.74 -11.31 -5.37
C ASP A 385 20.53 -11.14 -4.05
N LEU A 386 21.56 -10.29 -4.07
CA LEU A 386 22.13 -9.68 -2.87
C LEU A 386 21.28 -8.45 -2.50
N VAL A 387 20.70 -8.45 -1.31
CA VAL A 387 19.67 -7.49 -0.92
C VAL A 387 20.16 -6.64 0.24
N LEU A 388 20.06 -5.32 0.11
CA LEU A 388 20.11 -4.40 1.24
C LEU A 388 18.71 -4.30 1.85
N VAL A 389 18.52 -4.92 3.01
CA VAL A 389 17.30 -4.83 3.80
C VAL A 389 17.41 -3.66 4.77
N ILE A 390 16.48 -2.72 4.69
CA ILE A 390 16.35 -1.58 5.61
C ILE A 390 15.12 -1.78 6.49
N ASP A 391 15.33 -1.82 7.79
CA ASP A 391 14.25 -1.74 8.77
C ASP A 391 13.68 -0.31 8.77
N PRO A 392 12.40 -0.11 8.35
CA PRO A 392 11.81 1.21 8.24
C PRO A 392 11.56 1.89 9.60
N ASP A 393 11.47 1.13 10.69
CA ASP A 393 11.21 1.66 12.03
C ASP A 393 12.51 2.12 12.72
N THR A 394 13.59 1.36 12.52
CA THR A 394 14.87 1.62 13.22
C THR A 394 15.94 2.25 12.33
N GLY A 395 15.79 2.19 11.00
CA GLY A 395 16.80 2.61 10.03
C GLY A 395 18.02 1.69 9.97
N ALA A 396 17.94 0.51 10.60
CA ALA A 396 18.98 -0.51 10.56
C ALA A 396 19.09 -1.11 9.15
N GLY A 397 20.32 -1.21 8.64
CA GLY A 397 20.62 -1.83 7.37
C GLY A 397 21.34 -3.16 7.55
N THR A 398 20.95 -4.14 6.76
CA THR A 398 21.63 -5.45 6.66
C THR A 398 21.73 -5.85 5.21
N ILE A 399 22.92 -6.24 4.75
CA ILE A 399 23.07 -6.90 3.45
C ILE A 399 22.84 -8.39 3.66
N GLN A 400 21.87 -8.98 2.96
CA GLN A 400 21.56 -10.40 3.01
C GLN A 400 21.71 -11.03 1.63
N ASN A 401 22.42 -12.16 1.53
CA ASN A 401 22.43 -12.94 0.30
C ASN A 401 21.16 -13.80 0.21
N GLN A 402 20.13 -13.28 -0.46
CA GLN A 402 18.86 -13.96 -0.63
C GLN A 402 18.83 -14.91 -1.85
N SER A 403 19.89 -14.91 -2.66
CA SER A 403 20.00 -15.74 -3.85
C SER A 403 20.24 -17.23 -3.58
N ALA A 404 20.29 -18.05 -4.63
CA ALA A 404 20.66 -19.48 -4.53
C ALA A 404 22.16 -19.78 -4.64
N GLN A 405 23.02 -18.76 -4.73
CA GLN A 405 24.44 -18.96 -4.94
C GLN A 405 25.27 -18.08 -4.01
N SER A 406 26.46 -18.54 -3.66
CA SER A 406 27.42 -17.71 -2.94
C SER A 406 27.97 -16.61 -3.84
N LEU A 407 28.20 -15.43 -3.27
CA LEU A 407 28.65 -14.24 -3.99
C LEU A 407 29.95 -13.73 -3.35
N GLU A 408 30.91 -13.35 -4.19
CA GLU A 408 32.14 -12.71 -3.71
C GLU A 408 32.04 -11.19 -3.89
N LEU A 409 32.38 -10.43 -2.85
CA LEU A 409 32.40 -8.97 -2.90
C LEU A 409 33.71 -8.41 -2.32
N ILE A 410 34.18 -7.35 -2.96
CA ILE A 410 35.34 -6.55 -2.53
C ILE A 410 34.96 -5.12 -2.17
N SER A 411 33.77 -4.66 -2.54
CA SER A 411 33.22 -3.39 -2.07
C SER A 411 31.70 -3.39 -2.18
N TYR A 412 31.07 -2.47 -1.45
CA TYR A 412 29.70 -2.10 -1.70
C TYR A 412 29.50 -0.58 -1.51
N THR A 413 28.41 -0.07 -2.07
CA THR A 413 28.00 1.33 -1.98
C THR A 413 26.48 1.41 -1.92
N ILE A 414 25.99 2.13 -0.91
CA ILE A 414 24.60 2.51 -0.71
C ILE A 414 24.47 3.98 -1.12
N GLY A 415 23.63 4.26 -2.11
CA GLY A 415 23.33 5.60 -2.57
C GLY A 415 21.95 6.05 -2.12
N SER A 416 21.76 7.36 -1.99
CA SER A 416 20.48 8.01 -1.71
C SER A 416 20.34 9.26 -2.57
N ASP A 417 19.20 9.39 -3.24
CA ASP A 417 18.90 10.55 -4.09
C ASP A 417 18.49 11.77 -3.25
N ALA A 418 17.76 11.56 -2.15
CA ALA A 418 17.26 12.63 -1.28
C ALA A 418 18.22 13.01 -0.12
N GLY A 419 19.32 12.27 0.07
CA GLY A 419 20.27 12.52 1.15
C GLY A 419 19.82 11.98 2.52
N SER A 420 19.16 10.82 2.56
CA SER A 420 18.61 10.21 3.78
C SER A 420 19.56 9.23 4.50
N LEU A 421 20.80 9.06 4.04
CA LEU A 421 21.77 8.19 4.71
C LEU A 421 22.44 8.92 5.88
N LEU A 422 22.91 8.15 6.86
CA LEU A 422 23.55 8.69 8.06
C LEU A 422 25.08 8.78 7.90
N PRO A 423 25.69 9.99 7.87
CA PRO A 423 27.14 10.15 7.73
C PRO A 423 27.95 9.59 8.91
N GLY A 424 27.29 9.24 10.02
CA GLY A 424 27.89 8.58 11.19
C GLY A 424 28.16 7.08 11.00
N PHE A 425 27.94 6.55 9.80
CA PHE A 425 28.17 5.15 9.43
C PHE A 425 29.55 4.65 9.85
N SER A 426 29.58 3.56 10.63
CA SER A 426 30.79 2.98 11.21
C SER A 426 31.31 1.76 10.45
N GLY A 427 30.65 1.35 9.36
CA GLY A 427 31.00 0.16 8.60
C GLY A 427 30.37 -1.13 9.16
N SER A 428 30.58 -2.22 8.44
CA SER A 428 30.14 -3.58 8.81
C SER A 428 30.92 -4.17 9.99
N GLY A 429 32.09 -3.61 10.30
CA GLY A 429 33.00 -4.13 11.33
C GLY A 429 33.77 -5.39 10.92
N LEU A 430 33.67 -5.80 9.66
CA LEU A 430 34.44 -6.91 9.09
C LEU A 430 35.94 -6.56 9.03
N SER A 431 36.81 -7.57 9.18
CA SER A 431 38.26 -7.38 9.04
C SER A 431 38.62 -6.93 7.63
N ASP A 432 39.53 -5.97 7.52
CA ASP A 432 40.06 -5.46 6.24
C ASP A 432 39.06 -4.72 5.35
N TRP A 433 37.83 -4.50 5.84
CA TRP A 433 36.83 -3.60 5.28
C TRP A 433 36.97 -2.20 5.88
N PHE A 434 37.06 -1.20 5.02
CA PHE A 434 37.27 0.19 5.41
C PHE A 434 36.19 1.09 4.83
N VAL A 435 35.57 1.89 5.70
CA VAL A 435 34.60 2.92 5.33
C VAL A 435 35.25 3.99 4.46
N ALA A 436 34.60 4.33 3.34
CA ALA A 436 35.07 5.32 2.39
C ALA A 436 34.13 6.55 2.35
N ASN A 437 34.55 7.62 3.05
CA ASN A 437 33.92 8.96 3.02
C ASN A 437 32.38 8.94 3.10
N PRO A 438 31.78 8.53 4.24
CA PRO A 438 30.33 8.44 4.37
C PRO A 438 29.72 9.85 4.29
N THR A 439 28.70 10.00 3.46
CA THR A 439 27.90 11.23 3.32
C THR A 439 26.43 10.89 3.47
N ALA A 440 25.58 11.93 3.46
CA ALA A 440 24.14 11.73 3.50
C ALA A 440 23.59 11.07 2.22
N THR A 441 24.37 11.03 1.14
CA THR A 441 23.99 10.49 -0.16
C THR A 441 24.76 9.23 -0.55
N ASN A 442 25.78 8.84 0.22
CA ASN A 442 26.66 7.74 -0.13
C ASN A 442 27.32 7.11 1.11
N LEU A 443 27.10 5.82 1.32
CA LEU A 443 27.83 5.00 2.27
C LEU A 443 28.56 3.88 1.53
N SER A 444 29.86 3.74 1.71
CA SER A 444 30.65 2.71 1.02
C SER A 444 31.65 2.07 1.95
N GLU A 445 31.92 0.78 1.74
CA GLU A 445 33.11 0.11 2.28
C GLU A 445 33.88 -0.60 1.17
N LEU A 446 35.21 -0.64 1.35
CA LEU A 446 36.14 -1.30 0.46
C LEU A 446 36.98 -2.31 1.25
N ASN A 447 37.07 -3.52 0.72
CA ASN A 447 37.96 -4.56 1.19
C ASN A 447 39.35 -4.40 0.54
N THR A 448 40.40 -4.50 1.36
CA THR A 448 41.80 -4.38 0.89
C THR A 448 42.56 -5.71 0.87
N ALA A 449 41.91 -6.79 1.27
CA ALA A 449 42.47 -8.13 1.39
C ALA A 449 41.70 -9.13 0.49
N ASP A 450 41.55 -10.37 0.95
CA ASP A 450 40.83 -11.43 0.24
C ASP A 450 39.34 -11.08 0.12
N PRO A 451 38.68 -11.39 -1.02
CA PRO A 451 37.24 -11.16 -1.19
C PRO A 451 36.40 -11.74 -0.05
N LEU A 452 35.33 -11.04 0.30
CA LEU A 452 34.31 -11.59 1.20
C LEU A 452 33.42 -12.54 0.41
N LEU A 453 33.35 -13.80 0.86
CA LEU A 453 32.37 -14.76 0.38
C LEU A 453 31.10 -14.66 1.22
N ALA A 454 30.03 -14.10 0.64
CA ALA A 454 28.69 -14.15 1.19
C ALA A 454 28.00 -15.43 0.71
N GLY A 455 27.91 -16.43 1.57
CA GLY A 455 27.14 -17.65 1.38
C GLY A 455 25.64 -17.38 1.29
N VAL A 456 24.86 -18.38 0.86
CA VAL A 456 23.40 -18.27 0.79
C VAL A 456 22.83 -18.06 2.20
N GLY A 457 22.05 -16.99 2.38
CA GLY A 457 21.47 -16.59 3.66
C GLY A 457 22.39 -15.80 4.57
N ASP A 458 23.65 -15.57 4.18
CA ASP A 458 24.58 -14.78 5.00
C ASP A 458 24.11 -13.33 5.15
N GLU A 459 24.31 -12.80 6.37
CA GLU A 459 23.91 -11.47 6.76
C GLU A 459 25.13 -10.62 7.18
N ILE A 460 25.20 -9.40 6.67
CA ILE A 460 26.20 -8.40 7.03
C ILE A 460 25.47 -7.21 7.63
N SER A 461 25.47 -7.11 8.96
CA SER A 461 24.87 -5.97 9.65
C SER A 461 25.69 -4.71 9.42
N LEU A 462 25.01 -3.61 9.08
CA LEU A 462 25.60 -2.30 8.83
C LEU A 462 25.32 -1.31 9.95
N GLY A 463 24.58 -1.74 10.99
CA GLY A 463 24.01 -0.84 12.00
C GLY A 463 22.95 0.09 11.41
N THR A 464 22.71 1.23 12.06
CA THR A 464 21.77 2.24 11.54
C THR A 464 22.40 3.03 10.40
N VAL A 465 21.83 2.91 9.20
CA VAL A 465 22.35 3.54 7.97
C VAL A 465 21.40 4.58 7.39
N TRP A 466 20.11 4.50 7.74
CA TRP A 466 19.05 5.32 7.16
C TRP A 466 18.38 6.21 8.21
N ASP A 467 18.07 7.45 7.84
CA ASP A 467 17.35 8.41 8.67
C ASP A 467 15.83 8.21 8.50
N THR A 468 15.20 7.55 9.49
CA THR A 468 13.75 7.30 9.49
C THR A 468 12.91 8.58 9.53
N SER A 469 13.50 9.72 9.88
CA SER A 469 12.82 11.02 9.89
C SER A 469 12.76 11.71 8.52
N ALA A 470 13.51 11.21 7.52
CA ALA A 470 13.52 11.75 6.16
C ALA A 470 12.20 11.49 5.38
N GLY A 471 11.32 10.64 5.91
CA GLY A 471 10.02 10.30 5.33
C GLY A 471 10.10 9.27 4.19
N PHE A 472 8.95 8.67 3.86
CA PHE A 472 8.82 7.73 2.76
C PHE A 472 8.83 8.50 1.42
N GLY A 473 9.83 8.28 0.58
CA GLY A 473 9.94 8.96 -0.72
C GLY A 473 11.35 9.02 -1.31
N ASP A 474 12.39 8.70 -0.53
CA ASP A 474 13.74 8.53 -1.05
C ASP A 474 13.91 7.17 -1.72
N SER A 475 14.65 7.13 -2.83
CA SER A 475 15.05 5.90 -3.51
C SER A 475 16.50 5.61 -3.16
N LEU A 476 16.72 4.52 -2.43
CA LEU A 476 18.07 4.04 -2.18
C LEU A 476 18.54 3.17 -3.35
N SER A 477 19.85 3.15 -3.58
CA SER A 477 20.50 2.21 -4.49
C SER A 477 21.54 1.39 -3.74
N PHE A 478 21.71 0.14 -4.14
CA PHE A 478 22.72 -0.74 -3.59
C PHE A 478 23.55 -1.35 -4.72
N ASN A 479 24.85 -1.09 -4.69
CA ASN A 479 25.79 -1.60 -5.69
C ASN A 479 26.96 -2.27 -4.99
N TYR A 480 27.48 -3.35 -5.57
CA TYR A 480 28.64 -4.05 -5.06
C TYR A 480 29.60 -4.42 -6.19
N GLN A 481 30.86 -4.63 -5.83
CA GLN A 481 31.91 -4.99 -6.78
C GLN A 481 32.41 -6.39 -6.48
N THR A 482 32.52 -7.21 -7.52
CA THR A 482 33.09 -8.56 -7.49
C THR A 482 34.61 -8.52 -7.73
N PRO A 483 35.36 -9.57 -7.36
CA PRO A 483 36.83 -9.60 -7.50
C PRO A 483 37.35 -9.51 -8.94
N ASP A 484 36.53 -9.89 -9.91
CA ASP A 484 36.82 -9.76 -11.34
C ASP A 484 36.70 -8.32 -11.87
N GLY A 485 36.28 -7.38 -11.00
CA GLY A 485 36.11 -5.97 -11.30
C GLY A 485 34.72 -5.58 -11.78
N SER A 486 33.77 -6.52 -11.88
CA SER A 486 32.39 -6.22 -12.29
C SER A 486 31.64 -5.43 -11.22
N TYR A 487 30.85 -4.45 -11.65
CA TYR A 487 29.94 -3.69 -10.79
C TYR A 487 28.53 -4.21 -11.01
N LEU A 488 27.93 -4.72 -9.94
CA LEU A 488 26.58 -5.27 -9.95
C LEU A 488 25.68 -4.39 -9.08
N THR A 489 24.43 -4.28 -9.49
CA THR A 489 23.37 -3.62 -8.72
C THR A 489 22.61 -4.72 -8.00
N GLY A 490 22.59 -4.63 -6.67
CA GLY A 490 21.73 -5.48 -5.86
C GLY A 490 20.37 -4.82 -5.64
N THR A 491 19.50 -5.49 -4.89
CA THR A 491 18.15 -5.01 -4.60
C THR A 491 18.12 -4.26 -3.27
N VAL A 492 17.31 -3.22 -3.16
CA VAL A 492 16.96 -2.60 -1.87
C VAL A 492 15.55 -3.03 -1.51
N ASP A 493 15.37 -3.54 -0.29
CA ASP A 493 14.08 -3.89 0.25
C ASP A 493 13.88 -3.20 1.61
N PHE A 494 12.68 -2.68 1.85
CA PHE A 494 12.32 -2.06 3.12
C PHE A 494 11.38 -3.00 3.87
N GLY A 495 11.84 -3.57 4.97
CA GLY A 495 11.07 -4.56 5.72
C GLY A 495 11.94 -5.49 6.56
N GLU A 496 11.44 -6.70 6.74
CA GLU A 496 12.11 -7.76 7.50
C GLU A 496 13.08 -8.56 6.62
N LEU A 497 14.06 -9.19 7.27
CA LEU A 497 14.96 -10.13 6.60
C LEU A 497 14.16 -11.32 6.05
N ALA A 498 14.53 -11.78 4.87
CA ALA A 498 13.90 -12.96 4.30
C ALA A 498 14.35 -14.22 5.05
N GLU A 499 13.43 -15.17 5.26
CA GLU A 499 13.81 -16.51 5.67
C GLU A 499 14.52 -17.20 4.51
N VAL A 500 15.82 -17.47 4.69
CA VAL A 500 16.63 -18.21 3.73
C VAL A 500 16.96 -19.56 4.35
N PRO A 501 16.44 -20.68 3.82
CA PRO A 501 16.79 -22.00 4.31
C PRO A 501 18.30 -22.20 4.23
N THR A 502 18.93 -22.40 5.40
CA THR A 502 20.36 -22.70 5.54
C THR A 502 20.65 -24.20 5.47
N THR A 503 19.66 -24.99 5.08
CA THR A 503 19.76 -26.43 4.78
C THR A 503 19.27 -26.67 3.36
N LEU A 504 19.93 -27.57 2.62
CA LEU A 504 19.53 -27.92 1.27
C LEU A 504 18.54 -29.09 1.30
N VAL A 505 17.49 -29.02 0.48
CA VAL A 505 16.64 -30.19 0.27
C VAL A 505 17.48 -31.30 -0.36
N GLY A 506 17.55 -32.45 0.30
CA GLY A 506 18.43 -33.55 -0.10
C GLY A 506 19.77 -33.59 0.63
N ASP A 507 20.14 -32.57 1.39
CA ASP A 507 21.30 -32.59 2.31
C ASP A 507 20.84 -33.25 3.62
N TYR A 508 20.84 -34.57 3.60
CA TYR A 508 20.31 -35.40 4.68
C TYR A 508 21.32 -35.62 5.80
N ASN A 509 22.60 -35.33 5.55
CA ASN A 509 23.65 -35.41 6.55
C ASN A 509 23.92 -34.05 7.23
N GLY A 510 23.43 -32.95 6.65
CA GLY A 510 23.53 -31.58 7.15
C GLY A 510 24.91 -30.95 6.99
N ASP A 511 25.73 -31.42 6.04
CA ASP A 511 27.08 -30.92 5.81
C ASP A 511 27.15 -29.74 4.81
N GLY A 512 25.99 -29.33 4.30
CA GLY A 512 25.86 -28.23 3.36
C GLY A 512 26.11 -28.64 1.92
N GLU A 513 26.31 -29.91 1.59
CA GLU A 513 26.37 -30.39 0.20
C GLU A 513 25.30 -31.46 -0.03
N VAL A 514 24.64 -31.45 -1.19
CA VAL A 514 23.74 -32.54 -1.61
C VAL A 514 24.53 -33.48 -2.50
N ASP A 515 25.11 -34.50 -1.91
CA ASP A 515 26.05 -35.40 -2.57
C ASP A 515 25.73 -36.88 -2.31
N ILE A 516 26.70 -37.76 -2.56
CA ILE A 516 26.48 -39.21 -2.42
C ILE A 516 26.48 -39.68 -0.95
N ALA A 517 26.99 -38.88 -0.02
CA ALA A 517 26.88 -39.13 1.40
C ALA A 517 25.41 -39.04 1.86
N ASP A 518 24.63 -38.10 1.32
CA ASP A 518 23.20 -37.98 1.62
C ASP A 518 22.38 -39.15 1.12
N TYR A 519 22.71 -39.65 -0.07
CA TYR A 519 22.11 -40.88 -0.58
C TYR A 519 22.27 -42.04 0.41
N THR A 520 23.41 -42.10 1.10
CA THR A 520 23.66 -43.13 2.11
C THR A 520 22.79 -42.92 3.34
N VAL A 521 22.54 -41.67 3.75
CA VAL A 521 21.59 -41.36 4.83
C VAL A 521 20.18 -41.80 4.45
N TRP A 522 19.66 -41.35 3.30
CA TRP A 522 18.35 -41.78 2.78
C TRP A 522 18.22 -43.29 2.72
N ARG A 523 19.24 -43.97 2.17
CA ARG A 523 19.18 -45.41 1.99
C ARG A 523 19.15 -46.17 3.33
N ASN A 524 19.82 -45.64 4.35
CA ASN A 524 19.86 -46.23 5.69
C ASN A 524 18.57 -46.00 6.48
N THR A 525 17.81 -44.95 6.15
CA THR A 525 16.58 -44.56 6.83
C THR A 525 15.30 -44.89 6.06
N LEU A 526 15.42 -45.43 4.84
CA LEU A 526 14.31 -45.81 3.97
C LEU A 526 13.24 -46.67 4.67
N GLY A 527 11.99 -46.21 4.60
CA GLY A 527 10.82 -46.81 5.22
C GLY A 527 10.56 -46.36 6.66
N ALA A 528 11.37 -45.44 7.21
CA ALA A 528 11.11 -44.86 8.51
C ALA A 528 10.01 -43.79 8.45
N THR A 529 9.18 -43.75 9.48
CA THR A 529 8.26 -42.64 9.73
C THR A 529 8.94 -41.62 10.63
N VAL A 530 8.89 -40.35 10.23
CA VAL A 530 9.55 -39.23 10.90
C VAL A 530 8.58 -38.06 11.02
N ALA A 531 8.96 -37.02 11.76
CA ALA A 531 8.26 -35.74 11.62
C ALA A 531 8.47 -35.23 10.18
N ALA A 532 7.45 -34.65 9.57
CA ALA A 532 7.52 -34.07 8.23
C ALA A 532 8.76 -33.17 8.10
N GLY A 533 9.60 -33.44 7.11
CA GLY A 533 10.83 -32.67 6.83
C GLY A 533 12.06 -33.08 7.66
N ALA A 534 11.95 -34.08 8.54
CA ALA A 534 13.04 -34.49 9.43
C ALA A 534 13.88 -35.64 8.88
N GLY A 535 15.19 -35.60 9.09
CA GLY A 535 16.09 -36.66 8.65
C GLY A 535 16.20 -36.68 7.12
N ALA A 536 15.90 -37.82 6.50
CA ALA A 536 15.94 -37.94 5.04
C ALA A 536 14.56 -37.80 4.36
N ASP A 537 13.61 -37.18 5.06
CA ASP A 537 12.28 -36.82 4.53
C ASP A 537 12.37 -35.45 3.85
N GLY A 538 12.95 -35.42 2.66
CA GLY A 538 13.17 -34.21 1.87
C GLY A 538 11.93 -33.73 1.09
N ASP A 539 10.90 -34.56 0.96
CA ASP A 539 9.61 -34.15 0.39
C ASP A 539 8.56 -33.76 1.45
N GLY A 540 8.85 -34.00 2.73
CA GLY A 540 8.02 -33.57 3.85
C GLY A 540 6.78 -34.44 4.08
N SER A 541 6.71 -35.62 3.48
CA SER A 541 5.56 -36.53 3.59
C SER A 541 5.42 -37.18 4.97
N GLY A 542 6.44 -37.08 5.82
CA GLY A 542 6.53 -37.77 7.11
C GLY A 542 6.94 -39.25 6.98
N MET A 543 7.27 -39.71 5.76
CA MET A 543 7.75 -41.05 5.49
C MET A 543 8.95 -41.00 4.55
N ILE A 544 10.07 -41.60 4.96
CA ILE A 544 11.26 -41.65 4.12
C ILE A 544 11.06 -42.71 3.03
N ASP A 545 10.80 -42.32 1.79
CA ASP A 545 10.47 -43.20 0.67
C ASP A 545 11.09 -42.81 -0.69
N ALA A 546 10.44 -43.19 -1.79
CA ALA A 546 10.92 -42.91 -3.14
C ALA A 546 10.78 -41.43 -3.55
N GLY A 547 9.87 -40.66 -2.93
CA GLY A 547 9.71 -39.23 -3.16
C GLY A 547 10.93 -38.44 -2.69
N ASP A 548 11.47 -38.77 -1.51
CA ASP A 548 12.73 -38.22 -1.00
C ASP A 548 13.92 -38.48 -1.90
N TYR A 549 13.99 -39.68 -2.48
CA TYR A 549 15.03 -39.98 -3.46
C TYR A 549 14.94 -39.07 -4.69
N GLN A 550 13.73 -38.70 -5.12
CA GLN A 550 13.58 -37.71 -6.19
C GLN A 550 13.98 -36.31 -5.71
N ALA A 551 13.67 -35.93 -4.48
CA ALA A 551 14.09 -34.67 -3.87
C ALA A 551 15.63 -34.56 -3.84
N TRP A 552 16.32 -35.57 -3.31
CA TRP A 552 17.79 -35.66 -3.35
C TRP A 552 18.33 -35.61 -4.78
N LYS A 553 17.79 -36.42 -5.69
CA LYS A 553 18.28 -36.50 -7.07
C LYS A 553 18.12 -35.19 -7.82
N THR A 554 17.04 -34.46 -7.54
CA THR A 554 16.76 -33.14 -8.13
C THR A 554 17.77 -32.10 -7.66
N ASN A 555 18.23 -32.22 -6.41
CA ASN A 555 19.16 -31.28 -5.79
C ASN A 555 20.63 -31.74 -5.81
N PHE A 556 20.93 -32.92 -6.39
CA PHE A 556 22.28 -33.49 -6.38
C PHE A 556 23.31 -32.55 -7.02
N GLY A 557 24.38 -32.26 -6.28
CA GLY A 557 25.46 -31.35 -6.65
C GLY A 557 25.24 -29.90 -6.22
N THR A 558 24.16 -29.59 -5.50
CA THR A 558 23.98 -28.30 -4.83
C THR A 558 24.84 -28.23 -3.57
N SER A 559 25.41 -27.08 -3.26
CA SER A 559 26.15 -26.88 -2.01
C SER A 559 26.00 -25.45 -1.48
N LEU A 560 25.98 -25.33 -0.15
CA LEU A 560 26.16 -24.12 0.61
C LEU A 560 27.66 -23.97 0.84
N ALA A 561 28.28 -22.93 0.28
CA ALA A 561 29.68 -22.69 0.59
C ALA A 561 29.82 -22.33 2.08
N ALA A 562 30.84 -22.88 2.75
CA ALA A 562 31.14 -22.53 4.14
C ALA A 562 31.28 -21.02 4.28
N SER A 563 30.37 -20.41 5.04
CA SER A 563 30.32 -18.97 5.25
C SER A 563 31.62 -18.47 5.87
N ALA A 564 32.20 -17.41 5.27
CA ALA A 564 33.32 -16.68 5.87
C ALA A 564 32.85 -15.73 6.99
N ILE A 565 31.53 -15.56 7.12
CA ILE A 565 30.87 -14.66 8.06
C ILE A 565 30.38 -15.51 9.23
N GLY A 566 31.23 -15.66 10.25
CA GLY A 566 30.83 -16.39 11.45
C GLY A 566 29.62 -15.71 12.09
N ASN A 567 28.45 -16.35 11.99
CA ASN A 567 27.21 -15.91 12.63
C ASN A 567 27.45 -15.62 14.12
N VAL A 568 27.67 -14.35 14.45
CA VAL A 568 27.60 -13.85 15.83
C VAL A 568 26.14 -13.66 16.17
N SER A 569 25.41 -14.78 16.25
CA SER A 569 24.23 -14.81 17.10
C SER A 569 24.73 -14.51 18.50
N ASN A 570 24.38 -13.33 19.01
CA ASN A 570 24.69 -12.92 20.36
C ASN A 570 23.76 -13.69 21.31
N GLN A 571 23.87 -15.02 21.32
CA GLN A 571 23.26 -15.86 22.33
C GLN A 571 24.04 -15.55 23.61
N ALA A 572 23.49 -14.67 24.44
CA ALA A 572 23.97 -14.46 25.79
C ALA A 572 23.94 -15.80 26.50
N VAL A 573 25.07 -16.51 26.50
CA VAL A 573 25.27 -17.71 27.29
C VAL A 573 25.03 -17.29 28.73
N PRO A 574 23.99 -17.82 29.41
CA PRO A 574 23.80 -17.51 30.82
C PRO A 574 25.00 -18.07 31.56
N GLU A 575 25.91 -17.22 32.04
CA GLU A 575 27.08 -17.69 32.78
C GLU A 575 26.61 -18.49 34.01
N PRO A 576 26.84 -19.82 34.07
CA PRO A 576 26.42 -20.60 35.21
C PRO A 576 27.45 -20.41 36.33
N THR A 577 27.04 -19.85 37.47
CA THR A 577 27.62 -20.10 38.79
C THR A 577 29.09 -19.70 39.08
N ALA A 578 29.84 -19.11 38.15
CA ALA A 578 31.23 -18.69 38.39
C ALA A 578 31.36 -17.67 39.54
N VAL A 579 30.41 -16.73 39.63
CA VAL A 579 30.34 -15.75 40.73
C VAL A 579 30.03 -16.41 42.08
N ILE A 580 29.20 -17.47 42.08
CA ILE A 580 28.84 -18.21 43.30
C ILE A 580 30.03 -19.05 43.78
N LEU A 581 30.79 -19.67 42.88
CA LEU A 581 32.03 -20.39 43.22
C LEU A 581 33.13 -19.45 43.74
N ALA A 582 33.25 -18.23 43.17
CA ALA A 582 34.19 -17.23 43.67
C ALA A 582 33.80 -16.71 45.07
N LEU A 583 32.50 -16.49 45.34
CA LEU A 583 32.01 -16.11 46.67
C LEU A 583 32.10 -17.26 47.70
N ALA A 584 31.88 -18.51 47.28
CA ALA A 584 32.06 -19.69 48.12
C ALA A 584 33.53 -19.92 48.50
N ALA A 585 34.47 -19.66 47.58
CA ALA A 585 35.90 -19.75 47.85
C ALA A 585 36.37 -18.67 48.85
N LEU A 586 35.86 -17.44 48.73
CA LEU A 586 36.20 -16.34 49.63
C LEU A 586 35.63 -16.52 51.05
N THR A 587 34.45 -17.12 51.18
CA THR A 587 33.85 -17.45 52.49
C THR A 587 34.54 -18.65 53.15
N GLY A 588 34.95 -19.66 52.39
CA GLY A 588 35.75 -20.79 52.90
C GLY A 588 37.12 -20.39 53.46
N LEU A 589 37.82 -19.47 52.80
CA LEU A 589 39.11 -18.91 53.26
C LEU A 589 38.98 -18.09 54.55
N SER A 590 37.81 -17.49 54.81
CA SER A 590 37.55 -16.69 56.01
C SER A 590 37.31 -17.55 57.26
N ILE A 591 36.72 -18.75 57.08
CA ILE A 591 36.41 -19.68 58.18
C ILE A 591 37.66 -20.45 58.64
N VAL A 592 38.55 -20.83 57.72
CA VAL A 592 39.81 -21.51 58.05
C VAL A 592 40.77 -20.61 58.84
N ARG A 593 40.71 -19.29 58.61
CA ARG A 593 41.57 -18.32 59.29
C ARG A 593 41.16 -18.03 60.74
N GLN A 594 39.90 -18.25 61.11
CA GLN A 594 39.43 -18.09 62.49
C GLN A 594 39.70 -19.33 63.37
N HIS A 595 39.94 -20.51 62.78
CA HIS A 595 40.14 -21.75 63.53
C HIS A 595 41.58 -22.02 64.00
N GLN A 596 42.57 -21.21 63.57
CA GLN A 596 43.98 -21.32 64.00
C GLN A 596 44.40 -20.29 65.07
N GLY A 597 43.47 -19.48 65.59
CA GLY A 597 43.78 -18.37 66.51
C GLY A 597 43.70 -18.67 68.01
N GLY A 598 43.50 -19.91 68.46
CA GLY A 598 43.18 -20.12 69.87
C GLY A 598 43.52 -21.48 70.46
N VAL A 599 44.81 -21.84 70.59
CA VAL A 599 45.27 -22.83 71.59
C VAL A 599 46.71 -22.54 72.06
N ARG A 600 46.80 -22.00 73.30
CA ARG A 600 47.84 -22.21 74.36
C ARG A 600 49.22 -21.53 74.22
N ALA A 601 49.89 -21.11 75.31
CA ALA A 601 49.69 -21.39 76.74
C ALA A 601 50.36 -20.34 77.65
N ALA A 602 49.80 -20.19 78.85
CA ALA A 602 50.54 -19.85 80.06
C ALA A 602 51.35 -21.06 80.53
N VAL A 603 52.65 -20.85 80.75
CA VAL A 603 53.48 -21.27 81.91
C VAL A 603 54.55 -20.21 82.07
#